data_AF-A0A494WZE0-F1
#
_entry.id   AF-A0A494WZE0-F1
#
_cell.length_a   1.000
_cell.length_b   1.000
_cell.length_c   1.000
_cell.angle_alpha   90.00
_cell.angle_beta   90.00
_cell.angle_gamma   90.00
#
_symmetry.space_group_name_H-M   'P 1'
#
loop_
_entity.id
_entity.type
_entity.pdbx_description
1 polymer ?
#
loop_
_entity_poly.entity_id
_entity_poly.type
_entity_poly.pdbx_seq_one_letter_code
_entity_poly.pdbx_strand_id
1 'polypeptide(L)'
;MNLGALARFHMDRKEVMVMLGTLAQAIRCHCPPVGDSSGSLLEIWRLAHSARMLPMPELLLSNYLSTSSPTISAPVSTTHKFALGMLDTVFFALRQGYRIDAVCTPEHLYRFADEHRRFIGRTEVCPASPRLMREVLAELIGTLSAPIAPLADASHPAGTYFAAIRVAKVQWILHRFALLFDIARLRTWHQLQSHTVSSEMQPDVRHASAYAAEAQSTALLDAPLDSPFVRAMLDLDWRVGDADALDEAFARFTMAAEHVIRATAWSIPTSLHGDWAVILHAALSLLQEAEHQLGTLLALPADPPRYTYVRRDLDHFFGKAHPALQCTTSSL
;
A
#
# COMPACT_ATOMS: atom_id res chain seq x y z
N MET A 1 -4.53 2.39 26.25
CA MET A 1 -3.95 1.06 26.52
C MET A 1 -5.08 0.05 26.44
N ASN A 2 -5.09 -0.85 25.46
CA ASN A 2 -6.24 -1.74 25.22
C ASN A 2 -5.91 -3.18 25.63
N LEU A 3 -6.11 -3.51 26.91
CA LEU A 3 -5.98 -4.89 27.43
C LEU A 3 -6.88 -5.89 26.68
N GLY A 4 -7.99 -5.42 26.11
CA GLY A 4 -8.95 -6.24 25.37
C GLY A 4 -8.41 -6.77 24.04
N ALA A 5 -7.55 -6.02 23.34
CA ALA A 5 -6.97 -6.48 22.07
C ALA A 5 -6.05 -7.69 22.26
N LEU A 6 -5.27 -7.70 23.35
CA LEU A 6 -4.39 -8.81 23.69
C LEU A 6 -5.16 -10.03 24.20
N ALA A 7 -6.13 -9.81 25.11
CA ALA A 7 -6.99 -10.89 25.60
C ALA A 7 -7.73 -11.55 24.43
N ARG A 8 -8.19 -10.75 23.46
CA ARG A 8 -8.79 -11.26 22.23
C ARG A 8 -7.80 -12.02 21.36
N PHE A 9 -6.59 -11.50 21.16
CA PHE A 9 -5.54 -12.23 20.43
C PHE A 9 -5.24 -13.57 21.07
N HIS A 10 -5.17 -13.66 22.40
CA HIS A 10 -4.99 -14.93 23.09
C HIS A 10 -6.13 -15.90 22.88
N MET A 11 -7.38 -15.41 22.97
CA MET A 11 -8.57 -16.23 22.76
C MET A 11 -8.65 -16.77 21.33
N ASP A 12 -8.27 -15.96 20.34
CA ASP A 12 -8.32 -16.32 18.92
C ASP A 12 -6.97 -16.83 18.38
N ARG A 13 -5.94 -17.04 19.23
CA ARG A 13 -4.55 -17.25 18.79
C ARG A 13 -4.45 -18.38 17.77
N LYS A 14 -5.11 -19.50 18.04
CA LYS A 14 -5.07 -20.67 17.17
C LYS A 14 -5.65 -20.34 15.79
N GLU A 15 -6.83 -19.76 15.74
CA GLU A 15 -7.51 -19.37 14.50
C GLU A 15 -6.73 -18.29 13.74
N VAL A 16 -6.15 -17.31 14.45
CA VAL A 16 -5.29 -16.28 13.88
C VAL A 16 -4.06 -16.89 13.22
N MET A 17 -3.35 -17.77 13.92
CA MET A 17 -2.17 -18.43 13.36
C MET A 17 -2.51 -19.36 12.18
N VAL A 18 -3.66 -20.02 12.20
CA VAL A 18 -4.16 -20.82 11.05
C VAL A 18 -4.45 -19.92 9.84
N MET A 19 -5.08 -18.76 10.03
CA MET A 19 -5.33 -17.80 8.94
C MET A 19 -4.02 -17.25 8.37
N LEU A 20 -3.08 -16.88 9.23
CA LEU A 20 -1.76 -16.39 8.81
C LEU A 20 -0.96 -17.48 8.08
N GLY A 21 -1.02 -18.73 8.53
CA GLY A 21 -0.40 -19.86 7.84
C GLY A 21 -0.99 -20.14 6.46
N THR A 22 -2.32 -20.14 6.36
CA THR A 22 -3.01 -20.31 5.08
C THR A 22 -2.67 -19.17 4.11
N LEU A 23 -2.65 -17.92 4.59
CA LEU A 23 -2.24 -16.76 3.79
C LEU A 23 -0.78 -16.87 3.35
N ALA A 24 0.14 -17.23 4.24
CA ALA A 24 1.55 -17.38 3.92
C ALA A 24 1.76 -18.42 2.81
N GLN A 25 1.08 -19.57 2.90
CA GLN A 25 1.10 -20.60 1.86
C GLN A 25 0.54 -20.07 0.54
N ALA A 26 -0.65 -19.45 0.57
CA ALA A 26 -1.28 -18.87 -0.62
C ALA A 26 -0.41 -17.80 -1.30
N ILE A 27 0.25 -16.93 -0.52
CA ILE A 27 1.20 -15.93 -1.03
C ILE A 27 2.37 -16.63 -1.71
N ARG A 28 3.00 -17.62 -1.07
CA ARG A 28 4.18 -18.32 -1.62
C ARG A 28 3.86 -19.14 -2.87
N CYS A 29 2.63 -19.64 -3.01
CA CYS A 29 2.17 -20.29 -4.25
C CYS A 29 2.13 -19.31 -5.44
N HIS A 30 1.86 -18.03 -5.22
CA HIS A 30 1.72 -17.03 -6.29
C HIS A 30 2.91 -16.07 -6.43
N CYS A 31 3.67 -15.90 -5.35
CA CYS A 31 4.80 -15.01 -5.21
C CYS A 31 5.94 -15.81 -4.55
N PRO A 32 6.50 -16.82 -5.24
CA PRO A 32 7.54 -17.65 -4.65
C PRO A 32 8.70 -16.75 -4.17
N PRO A 33 9.28 -17.03 -2.99
CA PRO A 33 10.43 -16.28 -2.52
C PRO A 33 11.58 -16.38 -3.52
N VAL A 34 12.30 -15.28 -3.70
CA VAL A 34 13.51 -15.26 -4.50
C VAL A 34 14.66 -15.69 -3.58
N GLY A 35 15.24 -16.87 -3.81
CA GLY A 35 16.32 -17.43 -2.98
C GLY A 35 15.89 -17.81 -1.55
N ASP A 36 16.81 -17.80 -0.60
CA ASP A 36 16.59 -18.15 0.82
C ASP A 36 15.93 -17.04 1.65
N SER A 37 15.11 -16.19 1.01
CA SER A 37 14.48 -15.02 1.63
C SER A 37 13.25 -15.34 2.50
N SER A 38 13.10 -16.60 2.95
CA SER A 38 12.00 -17.01 3.83
C SER A 38 12.10 -16.34 5.20
N GLY A 39 11.04 -15.65 5.60
CA GLY A 39 11.01 -14.81 6.81
C GLY A 39 11.67 -13.43 6.63
N SER A 40 11.91 -13.00 5.39
CA SER A 40 12.37 -11.63 5.10
C SER A 40 11.33 -10.57 5.46
N LEU A 41 11.78 -9.33 5.63
CA LEU A 41 10.89 -8.18 5.81
C LEU A 41 9.84 -8.07 4.70
N LEU A 42 10.20 -8.40 3.45
CA LEU A 42 9.25 -8.43 2.33
C LEU A 42 8.13 -9.44 2.54
N GLU A 43 8.45 -10.66 2.94
CA GLU A 43 7.45 -11.71 3.16
C GLU A 43 6.53 -11.39 4.34
N ILE A 44 7.10 -10.88 5.44
CA ILE A 44 6.33 -10.43 6.60
C ILE A 44 5.37 -9.32 6.19
N TRP A 45 5.85 -8.34 5.41
CA TRP A 45 5.03 -7.26 4.92
C TRP A 45 3.93 -7.75 3.98
N ARG A 46 4.23 -8.67 3.05
CA ARG A 46 3.21 -9.27 2.17
C ARG A 46 2.14 -9.97 3.00
N LEU A 47 2.54 -10.83 3.92
CA LEU A 47 1.60 -11.53 4.80
C LEU A 47 0.72 -10.54 5.58
N ALA A 48 1.32 -9.53 6.20
CA ALA A 48 0.60 -8.52 6.96
C ALA A 48 -0.36 -7.70 6.07
N HIS A 49 0.07 -7.29 4.88
CA HIS A 49 -0.78 -6.52 3.98
C HIS A 49 -1.98 -7.33 3.46
N SER A 50 -1.80 -8.63 3.17
CA SER A 50 -2.92 -9.51 2.81
C SER A 50 -3.84 -9.76 4.00
N ALA A 51 -3.27 -9.99 5.18
CA ALA A 51 -4.01 -10.22 6.42
C ALA A 51 -4.90 -9.02 6.80
N ARG A 52 -4.43 -7.78 6.61
CA ARG A 52 -5.29 -6.60 6.83
C ARG A 52 -6.43 -6.51 5.81
N MET A 53 -6.31 -7.13 4.65
CA MET A 53 -7.32 -7.09 3.59
C MET A 53 -8.32 -8.24 3.66
N LEU A 54 -8.18 -9.19 4.60
CA LEU A 54 -9.12 -10.31 4.75
C LEU A 54 -10.61 -9.92 4.72
N PRO A 55 -11.09 -8.90 5.45
CA PRO A 55 -12.51 -8.55 5.42
C PRO A 55 -12.90 -7.73 4.18
N MET A 56 -11.94 -7.19 3.43
CA MET A 56 -12.21 -6.17 2.41
C MET A 56 -13.00 -6.67 1.21
N PRO A 57 -12.74 -7.86 0.62
CA PRO A 57 -13.51 -8.33 -0.52
C PRO A 57 -15.03 -8.35 -0.26
N GLU A 58 -15.44 -8.92 0.86
CA GLU A 58 -16.86 -9.02 1.23
C GLU A 58 -17.46 -7.64 1.58
N LEU A 59 -16.70 -6.79 2.28
CA LEU A 59 -17.14 -5.43 2.60
C LEU A 59 -17.34 -4.58 1.34
N LEU A 60 -16.38 -4.61 0.40
CA LEU A 60 -16.46 -3.88 -0.86
C LEU A 60 -17.65 -4.36 -1.71
N LEU A 61 -17.84 -5.68 -1.80
CA LEU A 61 -18.97 -6.26 -2.53
C LEU A 61 -20.31 -5.86 -1.90
N SER A 62 -20.46 -5.95 -0.58
CA SER A 62 -21.70 -5.53 0.10
C SER A 62 -22.00 -4.04 -0.08
N ASN A 63 -20.96 -3.20 -0.03
CA ASN A 63 -21.08 -1.77 -0.26
C ASN A 63 -21.52 -1.46 -1.70
N TYR A 64 -20.92 -2.14 -2.70
CA TYR A 64 -21.31 -1.98 -4.09
C TYR A 64 -22.76 -2.40 -4.34
N LEU A 65 -23.17 -3.56 -3.81
CA LEU A 65 -24.54 -4.07 -3.94
C LEU A 65 -25.54 -3.31 -3.07
N SER A 66 -25.10 -2.34 -2.27
CA SER A 66 -25.93 -1.61 -1.30
C SER A 66 -26.70 -2.55 -0.36
N THR A 67 -26.07 -3.66 0.06
CA THR A 67 -26.64 -4.66 0.97
C THR A 67 -26.12 -4.46 2.40
N SER A 68 -26.73 -5.15 3.36
CA SER A 68 -26.26 -5.13 4.75
C SER A 68 -24.81 -5.60 4.83
N SER A 69 -23.96 -4.84 5.54
CA SER A 69 -22.56 -5.21 5.73
C SER A 69 -22.44 -6.59 6.39
N PRO A 70 -21.55 -7.47 5.88
CA PRO A 70 -21.33 -8.79 6.44
C PRO A 70 -20.82 -8.69 7.88
N THR A 71 -21.20 -9.66 8.72
CA THR A 71 -20.66 -9.77 10.07
C THR A 71 -19.23 -10.29 9.98
N ILE A 72 -18.25 -9.46 10.36
CA ILE A 72 -16.85 -9.86 10.41
C ILE A 72 -16.58 -10.67 11.67
N SER A 73 -16.02 -11.87 11.51
CA SER A 73 -15.68 -12.73 12.64
C SER A 73 -14.59 -12.09 13.50
N ALA A 74 -14.64 -12.34 14.80
CA ALA A 74 -13.68 -11.77 15.73
C ALA A 74 -12.22 -12.19 15.44
N PRO A 75 -11.90 -13.45 15.05
CA PRO A 75 -10.57 -13.80 14.60
C PRO A 75 -10.10 -12.96 13.39
N VAL A 76 -10.97 -12.68 12.41
CA VAL A 76 -10.60 -11.83 11.24
C VAL A 76 -10.29 -10.41 11.69
N SER A 77 -11.07 -9.85 12.61
CA SER A 77 -10.81 -8.53 13.20
C SER A 77 -9.47 -8.49 13.95
N THR A 78 -9.19 -9.53 14.75
CA THR A 78 -7.92 -9.71 15.47
C THR A 78 -6.74 -9.79 14.50
N THR A 79 -6.85 -10.60 13.44
CA THR A 79 -5.84 -10.72 12.39
C THR A 79 -5.59 -9.39 11.69
N HIS A 80 -6.64 -8.64 11.34
CA HIS A 80 -6.52 -7.32 10.74
C HIS A 80 -5.72 -6.35 11.63
N LYS A 81 -6.04 -6.28 12.92
CA LYS A 81 -5.33 -5.39 13.86
C LYS A 81 -3.87 -5.79 14.08
N PHE A 82 -3.60 -7.08 14.19
CA PHE A 82 -2.25 -7.63 14.30
C PHE A 82 -1.42 -7.26 13.06
N ALA A 83 -2.00 -7.45 11.87
CA ALA A 83 -1.39 -7.08 10.60
C ALA A 83 -1.00 -5.60 10.51
N LEU A 84 -1.83 -4.68 11.02
CA LEU A 84 -1.47 -3.25 11.05
C LEU A 84 -0.19 -2.99 11.87
N GLY A 85 -0.03 -3.66 13.02
CA GLY A 85 1.20 -3.56 13.83
C GLY A 85 2.42 -4.13 13.11
N MET A 86 2.25 -5.24 12.39
CA MET A 86 3.32 -5.84 11.60
C MET A 86 3.76 -4.96 10.42
N LEU A 87 2.82 -4.31 9.73
CA LEU A 87 3.13 -3.37 8.65
C LEU A 87 3.97 -2.18 9.16
N ASP A 88 3.57 -1.59 10.29
CA ASP A 88 4.31 -0.50 10.92
C ASP A 88 5.72 -0.97 11.32
N THR A 89 5.84 -2.18 11.90
CA THR A 89 7.13 -2.78 12.30
C THR A 89 8.08 -2.93 11.11
N VAL A 90 7.62 -3.49 9.99
CA VAL A 90 8.44 -3.59 8.77
C VAL A 90 8.82 -2.20 8.27
N PHE A 91 7.87 -1.27 8.26
CA PHE A 91 8.14 0.09 7.79
C PHE A 91 9.22 0.80 8.61
N PHE A 92 9.22 0.63 9.94
CA PHE A 92 10.28 1.16 10.79
C PHE A 92 11.63 0.52 10.52
N ALA A 93 11.69 -0.79 10.31
CA ALA A 93 12.93 -1.48 9.95
C ALA A 93 13.55 -0.90 8.67
N LEU A 94 12.73 -0.72 7.62
CA LEU A 94 13.20 -0.15 6.35
C LEU A 94 13.67 1.30 6.51
N ARG A 95 12.95 2.12 7.29
CA ARG A 95 13.36 3.50 7.60
C ARG A 95 14.68 3.59 8.36
N GLN A 96 15.04 2.56 9.13
CA GLN A 96 16.34 2.45 9.80
C GLN A 96 17.46 1.92 8.88
N GLY A 97 17.17 1.69 7.59
CA GLY A 97 18.16 1.28 6.60
C GLY A 97 18.33 -0.24 6.46
N TYR A 98 17.43 -1.04 7.05
CA TYR A 98 17.43 -2.48 6.79
C TYR A 98 17.03 -2.76 5.35
N ARG A 99 17.70 -3.74 4.74
CA ARG A 99 17.36 -4.19 3.40
C ARG A 99 16.03 -4.95 3.41
N ILE A 100 15.27 -4.84 2.32
CA ILE A 100 13.97 -5.51 2.17
C ILE A 100 14.04 -7.05 2.25
N ASP A 101 15.16 -7.60 1.83
CA ASP A 101 15.47 -9.04 1.86
C ASP A 101 16.09 -9.50 3.18
N ALA A 102 16.28 -8.60 4.15
CA ALA A 102 16.82 -8.94 5.45
C ALA A 102 15.87 -9.88 6.19
N VAL A 103 16.41 -11.02 6.65
CA VAL A 103 15.73 -11.94 7.55
C VAL A 103 15.91 -11.42 8.98
N CYS A 104 14.80 -11.09 9.64
CA CYS A 104 14.82 -10.56 11.00
C CYS A 104 14.43 -11.64 12.01
N THR A 105 15.14 -11.68 13.14
CA THR A 105 14.76 -12.54 14.26
C THR A 105 13.52 -11.97 14.97
N PRO A 106 12.80 -12.78 15.77
CA PRO A 106 11.72 -12.27 16.62
C PRO A 106 12.16 -11.09 17.50
N GLU A 107 13.39 -11.12 18.01
CA GLU A 107 13.97 -10.06 18.84
C GLU A 107 14.18 -8.76 18.07
N HIS A 108 14.61 -8.83 16.81
CA HIS A 108 14.76 -7.63 15.97
C HIS A 108 13.41 -6.99 15.70
N LEU A 109 12.42 -7.78 15.27
CA LEU A 109 11.06 -7.28 15.01
C LEU A 109 10.42 -6.71 16.28
N TYR A 110 10.58 -7.39 17.41
CA TYR A 110 10.10 -6.91 18.70
C TYR A 110 10.70 -5.56 19.07
N ARG A 111 12.01 -5.37 18.84
CA ARG A 111 12.70 -4.11 19.15
C ARG A 111 12.16 -2.94 18.31
N PHE A 112 11.96 -3.13 17.02
CA PHE A 112 11.36 -2.10 16.16
C PHE A 112 9.93 -1.76 16.61
N ALA A 113 9.14 -2.76 16.97
CA ALA A 113 7.80 -2.53 17.48
C ALA A 113 7.79 -1.77 18.83
N ASP A 114 8.71 -2.12 19.73
CA ASP A 114 8.82 -1.53 21.08
C ASP A 114 9.29 -0.07 21.06
N GLU A 115 10.38 0.21 20.34
CA GLU A 115 10.96 1.55 20.19
C GLU A 115 9.92 2.57 19.71
N HIS A 116 9.01 2.12 18.83
CA HIS A 116 7.97 2.96 18.23
C HIS A 116 6.61 2.82 18.93
N ARG A 117 6.51 1.98 19.97
CA ARG A 117 5.27 1.67 20.73
C ARG A 117 4.12 1.19 19.84
N ARG A 118 4.45 0.36 18.84
CA ARG A 118 3.54 -0.12 17.78
C ARG A 118 3.59 -1.65 17.72
N PHE A 119 2.67 -2.29 18.43
CA PHE A 119 2.60 -3.76 18.49
C PHE A 119 1.32 -4.32 17.86
N ILE A 120 0.18 -3.63 18.01
CA ILE A 120 -1.12 -3.97 17.43
C ILE A 120 -1.82 -2.64 17.12
N GLY A 121 -2.14 -2.36 15.85
CA GLY A 121 -2.86 -1.13 15.45
C GLY A 121 -2.07 0.20 15.58
N ARG A 122 -2.60 1.25 14.93
CA ARG A 122 -1.94 2.57 14.78
C ARG A 122 -1.99 3.47 16.02
N THR A 123 -2.80 3.16 17.03
CA THR A 123 -2.96 3.97 18.26
C THR A 123 -3.02 3.13 19.53
N GLU A 124 -2.98 1.79 19.41
CA GLU A 124 -3.17 0.90 20.55
C GLU A 124 -1.80 0.49 21.13
N VAL A 125 -1.44 1.05 22.28
CA VAL A 125 -0.33 0.53 23.09
C VAL A 125 -0.75 -0.82 23.62
N CYS A 126 -0.10 -1.89 23.17
CA CYS A 126 -0.30 -3.26 23.63
C CYS A 126 0.57 -3.52 24.86
N PRO A 127 0.00 -3.73 26.06
CA PRO A 127 0.76 -4.03 27.27
C PRO A 127 1.06 -5.54 27.40
N ALA A 128 1.26 -6.26 26.30
CA ALA A 128 1.63 -7.66 26.38
C ALA A 128 3.03 -7.82 26.97
N SER A 129 3.26 -8.93 27.68
CA SER A 129 4.62 -9.21 28.15
C SER A 129 5.56 -9.30 26.93
N PRO A 130 6.77 -8.73 27.00
CA PRO A 130 7.77 -8.83 25.94
C PRO A 130 7.98 -10.26 25.45
N ARG A 131 7.91 -11.22 26.39
CA ARG A 131 8.01 -12.66 26.13
C ARG A 131 6.94 -13.13 25.16
N LEU A 132 5.68 -12.82 25.42
CA LEU A 132 4.57 -13.28 24.60
C LEU A 132 4.62 -12.71 23.18
N MET A 133 4.97 -11.42 23.04
CA MET A 133 5.10 -10.81 21.70
C MET A 133 6.19 -11.51 20.89
N ARG A 134 7.32 -11.83 21.53
CA ARG A 134 8.40 -12.60 20.88
C ARG A 134 7.96 -14.02 20.52
N GLU A 135 7.19 -14.69 21.38
CA GLU A 135 6.64 -16.02 21.09
C GLU A 135 5.73 -15.99 19.84
N VAL A 136 4.84 -14.99 19.73
CA VAL A 136 3.97 -14.83 18.57
C VAL A 136 4.77 -14.51 17.30
N LEU A 137 5.78 -13.64 17.39
CA LEU A 137 6.67 -13.34 16.27
C LEU A 137 7.49 -14.57 15.84
N ALA A 138 7.90 -15.41 16.79
CA ALA A 138 8.57 -16.67 16.50
C ALA A 138 7.65 -17.66 15.78
N GLU A 139 6.38 -17.76 16.19
CA GLU A 139 5.37 -18.57 15.50
C GLU A 139 5.10 -18.07 14.07
N LEU A 140 5.04 -16.74 13.89
CA LEU A 140 4.89 -16.11 12.57
C LEU A 140 6.07 -16.44 11.65
N ILE A 141 7.31 -16.27 12.13
CA ILE A 141 8.51 -16.58 11.37
C ILE A 141 8.56 -18.08 11.05
N GLY A 142 8.26 -18.95 12.02
CA GLY A 142 8.18 -20.40 11.81
C GLY A 142 7.14 -20.78 10.76
N THR A 143 6.02 -20.04 10.71
CA THR A 143 4.97 -20.21 9.69
C THR A 143 5.47 -19.83 8.28
N LEU A 144 6.23 -18.74 8.16
CA LEU A 144 6.82 -18.32 6.88
C LEU A 144 7.92 -19.28 6.41
N SER A 145 8.72 -19.84 7.33
CA SER A 145 9.80 -20.78 7.05
C SER A 145 9.34 -22.22 6.83
N ALA A 146 8.07 -22.55 7.09
CA ALA A 146 7.55 -23.90 6.92
C ALA A 146 7.61 -24.34 5.44
N PRO A 147 7.79 -25.64 5.14
CA PRO A 147 7.69 -26.15 3.76
C PRO A 147 6.34 -25.79 3.14
N ILE A 148 6.33 -25.52 1.83
CA ILE A 148 5.08 -25.32 1.10
C ILE A 148 4.36 -26.68 1.05
N ALA A 149 3.36 -26.86 1.92
CA ALA A 149 2.43 -27.95 1.78
C ALA A 149 1.54 -27.67 0.55
N PRO A 150 1.19 -28.69 -0.27
CA PRO A 150 0.11 -28.51 -1.24
C PRO A 150 -1.12 -28.05 -0.46
N LEU A 151 -1.72 -26.93 -0.88
CA LEU A 151 -3.00 -26.47 -0.35
C LEU A 151 -3.98 -27.63 -0.57
N ALA A 152 -4.21 -28.42 0.47
CA ALA A 152 -5.09 -29.56 0.39
C ALA A 152 -6.48 -29.06 0.02
N ASP A 153 -7.07 -29.69 -0.98
CA ASP A 153 -8.43 -29.41 -1.43
C ASP A 153 -9.41 -29.76 -0.30
N ALA A 154 -9.71 -28.80 0.58
CA ALA A 154 -10.54 -29.03 1.75
C ALA A 154 -11.07 -27.71 2.34
N SER A 155 -12.37 -27.47 2.14
CA SER A 155 -13.33 -26.83 3.05
C SER A 155 -13.08 -25.42 3.62
N HIS A 156 -11.96 -24.76 3.32
CA HIS A 156 -11.78 -23.32 3.50
C HIS A 156 -11.97 -22.61 2.15
N PRO A 157 -12.61 -21.43 2.10
CA PRO A 157 -12.75 -20.69 0.86
C PRO A 157 -11.36 -20.15 0.49
N ALA A 158 -10.52 -20.97 -0.14
CA ALA A 158 -9.23 -20.56 -0.68
C ALA A 158 -9.40 -19.32 -1.57
N GLY A 159 -10.54 -19.20 -2.25
CA GLY A 159 -10.98 -18.00 -2.96
C GLY A 159 -10.97 -16.71 -2.13
N THR A 160 -11.37 -16.73 -0.85
CA THR A 160 -11.36 -15.55 0.03
C THR A 160 -9.95 -15.07 0.32
N TYR A 161 -9.00 -15.98 0.59
CA TYR A 161 -7.60 -15.61 0.83
C TYR A 161 -6.92 -15.07 -0.43
N PHE A 162 -7.18 -15.70 -1.60
CA PHE A 162 -6.68 -15.19 -2.87
C PHE A 162 -7.27 -13.83 -3.23
N ALA A 163 -8.56 -13.61 -2.97
CA ALA A 163 -9.19 -12.31 -3.13
C ALA A 163 -8.53 -11.26 -2.23
N ALA A 164 -8.28 -11.57 -0.96
CA ALA A 164 -7.58 -10.67 -0.04
C ALA A 164 -6.14 -10.34 -0.51
N ILE A 165 -5.40 -11.32 -1.03
CA ILE A 165 -4.06 -11.13 -1.61
C ILE A 165 -4.09 -10.19 -2.82
N ARG A 166 -5.06 -10.38 -3.73
CA ARG A 166 -5.19 -9.55 -4.92
C ARG A 166 -5.68 -8.14 -4.59
N VAL A 167 -6.66 -7.98 -3.68
CA VAL A 167 -7.08 -6.67 -3.15
C VAL A 167 -5.90 -5.97 -2.50
N ALA A 168 -5.08 -6.68 -1.72
CA ALA A 168 -3.87 -6.15 -1.11
C ALA A 168 -2.89 -5.61 -2.16
N LYS A 169 -2.66 -6.32 -3.26
CA LYS A 169 -1.82 -5.83 -4.37
C LYS A 169 -2.36 -4.52 -4.95
N VAL A 170 -3.64 -4.49 -5.34
CA VAL A 170 -4.24 -3.28 -5.95
C VAL A 170 -4.14 -2.11 -4.99
N GLN A 171 -4.53 -2.31 -3.73
CA GLN A 171 -4.46 -1.26 -2.72
C GLN A 171 -3.03 -0.76 -2.52
N TRP A 172 -2.02 -1.64 -2.54
CA TRP A 172 -0.63 -1.23 -2.40
C TRP A 172 -0.13 -0.40 -3.58
N ILE A 173 -0.52 -0.77 -4.80
CA ILE A 173 -0.24 0.02 -6.01
C ILE A 173 -0.86 1.42 -5.88
N LEU A 174 -2.11 1.51 -5.44
CA LEU A 174 -2.79 2.79 -5.21
C LEU A 174 -2.12 3.63 -4.11
N HIS A 175 -1.58 3.00 -3.07
CA HIS A 175 -0.81 3.69 -2.03
C HIS A 175 0.48 4.31 -2.59
N ARG A 176 1.26 3.55 -3.37
CA ARG A 176 2.49 4.06 -4.01
C ARG A 176 2.18 5.14 -5.06
N PHE A 177 1.11 4.93 -5.84
CA PHE A 177 0.59 5.92 -6.77
C PHE A 177 0.27 7.25 -6.09
N ALA A 178 -0.51 7.21 -5.00
CA ALA A 178 -0.91 8.41 -4.27
C ALA A 178 0.30 9.21 -3.78
N LEU A 179 1.29 8.53 -3.19
CA LEU A 179 2.53 9.16 -2.74
C LEU A 179 3.31 9.82 -3.89
N LEU A 180 3.57 9.08 -4.97
CA LEU A 180 4.33 9.60 -6.11
C LEU A 180 3.61 10.73 -6.83
N PHE A 181 2.28 10.63 -6.99
CA PHE A 181 1.47 11.66 -7.62
C PHE A 181 1.52 12.96 -6.82
N ASP A 182 1.36 12.91 -5.50
CA ASP A 182 1.48 14.10 -4.64
C ASP A 182 2.89 14.71 -4.68
N ILE A 183 3.95 13.88 -4.63
CA ILE A 183 5.33 14.40 -4.74
C ILE A 183 5.54 15.08 -6.09
N ALA A 184 5.14 14.44 -7.19
CA ALA A 184 5.27 15.02 -8.53
C ALA A 184 4.50 16.34 -8.64
N ARG A 185 3.23 16.35 -8.21
CA ARG A 185 2.36 17.53 -8.22
C ARG A 185 2.97 18.70 -7.45
N LEU A 186 3.42 18.46 -6.22
CA LEU A 186 4.01 19.49 -5.36
C LEU A 186 5.36 19.98 -5.91
N ARG A 187 6.17 19.09 -6.47
CA ARG A 187 7.42 19.48 -7.14
C ARG A 187 7.18 20.37 -8.35
N THR A 188 6.28 19.97 -9.25
CA THR A 188 5.94 20.81 -10.41
C THR A 188 5.42 22.17 -9.96
N TRP A 189 4.62 22.21 -8.88
CA TRP A 189 4.16 23.48 -8.31
C TRP A 189 5.33 24.36 -7.85
N HIS A 190 6.26 23.84 -7.07
CA HIS A 190 7.41 24.60 -6.58
C HIS A 190 8.34 25.06 -7.70
N GLN A 191 8.55 24.22 -8.72
CA GLN A 191 9.31 24.60 -9.91
C GLN A 191 8.64 25.79 -10.63
N LEU A 192 7.33 25.74 -10.86
CA LEU A 192 6.62 26.83 -11.53
C LEU A 192 6.55 28.12 -10.70
N GLN A 193 6.40 28.01 -9.38
CA GLN A 193 6.52 29.16 -8.47
C GLN A 193 7.90 29.82 -8.57
N SER A 194 8.98 29.03 -8.64
CA SER A 194 10.34 29.61 -8.75
C SER A 194 10.57 30.40 -10.04
N HIS A 195 9.78 30.12 -11.09
CA HIS A 195 9.85 30.77 -12.40
C HIS A 195 8.79 31.85 -12.62
N THR A 196 7.89 32.07 -11.66
CA THR A 196 6.82 33.06 -11.77
C THR A 196 6.94 34.11 -10.67
N VAL A 197 6.62 35.37 -10.97
CA VAL A 197 6.61 36.47 -9.98
C VAL A 197 5.39 36.35 -9.02
N SER A 198 4.57 35.30 -9.20
CA SER A 198 3.33 35.08 -8.46
C SER A 198 3.62 34.45 -7.10
N SER A 199 3.22 35.12 -6.01
CA SER A 199 3.21 34.55 -4.66
C SER A 199 1.98 33.64 -4.44
N GLU A 200 1.65 32.82 -5.43
CA GLU A 200 0.51 31.91 -5.30
C GLU A 200 0.71 31.00 -4.10
N MET A 201 -0.30 30.87 -3.24
CA MET A 201 -0.22 29.96 -2.10
C MET A 201 -0.12 28.52 -2.61
N GLN A 202 0.69 27.71 -1.94
CA GLN A 202 0.79 26.27 -2.18
C GLN A 202 -0.63 25.66 -2.15
N PRO A 203 -0.97 24.72 -3.04
CA PRO A 203 -2.31 24.17 -3.13
C PRO A 203 -2.63 23.43 -1.84
N ASP A 204 -3.84 23.63 -1.34
CA ASP A 204 -4.36 22.87 -0.21
C ASP A 204 -4.18 21.38 -0.49
N VAL A 205 -3.36 20.72 0.32
CA VAL A 205 -3.22 19.28 0.29
C VAL A 205 -4.52 18.70 0.84
N ARG A 206 -5.26 17.96 0.01
CA ARG A 206 -6.51 17.34 0.47
C ARG A 206 -6.21 16.11 1.30
N HIS A 207 -6.95 15.95 2.39
CA HIS A 207 -6.82 14.84 3.35
C HIS A 207 -7.10 13.43 2.78
N ALA A 208 -7.45 13.29 1.50
CA ALA A 208 -7.78 11.99 0.91
C ALA A 208 -6.53 11.12 0.66
N SER A 209 -5.35 11.72 0.44
CA SER A 209 -4.09 10.98 0.34
C SER A 209 -3.53 10.74 1.74
N ALA A 210 -3.46 9.46 2.15
CA ALA A 210 -2.90 9.06 3.44
C ALA A 210 -1.40 9.41 3.61
N TYR A 211 -0.74 9.87 2.53
CA TYR A 211 0.68 10.22 2.47
C TYR A 211 0.92 11.71 2.17
N ALA A 212 -0.14 12.52 2.24
CA ALA A 212 -0.11 13.95 1.99
C ALA A 212 1.03 14.68 2.73
N ALA A 213 1.19 14.43 4.03
CA ALA A 213 2.20 15.09 4.87
C ALA A 213 3.62 14.65 4.51
N GLU A 214 3.81 13.35 4.29
CA GLU A 214 5.09 12.79 3.84
C GLU A 214 5.47 13.27 2.45
N ALA A 215 4.51 13.37 1.53
CA ALA A 215 4.72 13.90 0.20
C ALA A 215 5.13 15.38 0.25
N GLN A 216 4.48 16.19 1.09
CA GLN A 216 4.80 17.62 1.26
C GLN A 216 6.22 17.84 1.77
N SER A 217 6.63 17.11 2.82
CA SER A 217 7.99 17.20 3.34
C SER A 217 9.03 16.66 2.35
N THR A 218 8.70 15.60 1.60
CA THR A 218 9.64 14.95 0.67
C THR A 218 9.83 15.72 -0.64
N ALA A 219 8.78 16.38 -1.15
CA ALA A 219 8.84 17.15 -2.40
C ALA A 219 9.89 18.29 -2.36
N LEU A 220 10.18 18.81 -1.16
CA LEU A 220 11.14 19.90 -0.93
C LEU A 220 12.61 19.44 -0.82
N LEU A 221 12.87 18.15 -0.64
CA LEU A 221 14.24 17.60 -0.58
C LEU A 221 14.89 17.65 -1.95
N ASP A 222 16.22 17.80 -2.07
CA ASP A 222 16.89 17.83 -3.39
C ASP A 222 16.64 16.55 -4.21
N ALA A 223 16.70 15.38 -3.57
CA ALA A 223 16.45 14.07 -4.16
C ALA A 223 15.30 13.33 -3.42
N PRO A 224 14.01 13.61 -3.76
CA PRO A 224 12.86 13.06 -3.05
C PRO A 224 12.78 11.54 -3.10
N LEU A 225 13.18 10.96 -4.24
CA LEU A 225 13.17 9.50 -4.43
C LEU A 225 14.22 8.79 -3.58
N ASP A 226 15.22 9.52 -3.08
CA ASP A 226 16.25 8.98 -2.19
C ASP A 226 15.85 9.06 -0.70
N SER A 227 14.72 9.73 -0.39
CA SER A 227 14.15 9.77 0.96
C SER A 227 13.97 8.35 1.50
N PRO A 228 14.40 8.05 2.74
CA PRO A 228 14.22 6.72 3.34
C PRO A 228 12.77 6.23 3.32
N PHE A 229 11.80 7.16 3.46
CA PHE A 229 10.38 6.84 3.41
C PHE A 229 9.95 6.40 2.00
N VAL A 230 10.32 7.18 0.98
CA VAL A 230 9.94 6.90 -0.42
C VAL A 230 10.62 5.63 -0.90
N ARG A 231 11.92 5.47 -0.63
CA ARG A 231 12.64 4.23 -0.95
C ARG A 231 11.98 3.01 -0.32
N ALA A 232 11.67 3.06 0.97
CA ALA A 232 10.98 1.96 1.66
C ALA A 232 9.64 1.61 0.98
N MET A 233 8.86 2.62 0.58
CA MET A 233 7.59 2.41 -0.14
C MET A 233 7.79 1.79 -1.54
N LEU A 234 8.84 2.17 -2.27
CA LEU A 234 9.10 1.67 -3.63
C LEU A 234 9.76 0.29 -3.63
N ASP A 235 10.64 0.01 -2.68
CA ASP A 235 11.36 -1.27 -2.52
C ASP A 235 10.42 -2.42 -2.12
N LEU A 236 9.31 -2.10 -1.46
CA LEU A 236 8.23 -3.04 -1.14
C LEU A 236 7.45 -3.40 -2.42
N ASP A 237 8.00 -4.30 -3.21
CA ASP A 237 7.37 -4.73 -4.46
C ASP A 237 6.45 -5.96 -4.28
N TRP A 238 5.30 -5.91 -4.96
CA TRP A 238 4.27 -6.94 -4.92
C TRP A 238 3.97 -7.45 -6.33
N ARG A 239 4.81 -8.35 -6.83
CA ARG A 239 4.55 -9.06 -8.08
C ARG A 239 3.87 -10.39 -7.80
N VAL A 240 2.66 -10.56 -8.33
CA VAL A 240 1.85 -11.78 -8.27
C VAL A 240 1.75 -12.30 -9.69
N GLY A 241 2.42 -13.42 -10.01
CA GLY A 241 2.29 -14.11 -11.30
C GLY A 241 2.62 -13.29 -12.56
N ASP A 242 2.17 -13.79 -13.71
CA ASP A 242 2.45 -13.26 -15.05
C ASP A 242 1.87 -11.85 -15.30
N ALA A 243 2.46 -11.17 -16.28
CA ALA A 243 2.23 -9.79 -16.70
C ALA A 243 0.81 -9.25 -16.43
N ASP A 244 0.66 -8.57 -15.31
CA ASP A 244 -0.58 -7.90 -14.92
C ASP A 244 -0.62 -6.51 -15.57
N ALA A 245 -1.71 -6.23 -16.31
CA ALA A 245 -1.94 -4.92 -16.93
C ALA A 245 -1.86 -3.78 -15.90
N LEU A 246 -2.19 -4.05 -14.64
CA LEU A 246 -2.05 -3.10 -13.55
C LEU A 246 -0.60 -2.78 -13.22
N ASP A 247 0.29 -3.79 -13.20
CA ASP A 247 1.72 -3.57 -12.97
C ASP A 247 2.34 -2.78 -14.12
N GLU A 248 1.90 -3.04 -15.36
CA GLU A 248 2.34 -2.29 -16.54
C GLU A 248 1.85 -0.83 -16.50
N ALA A 249 0.58 -0.61 -16.17
CA ALA A 249 0.02 0.73 -16.00
C ALA A 249 0.75 1.50 -14.87
N PHE A 250 1.05 0.82 -13.77
CA PHE A 250 1.78 1.40 -12.65
C PHE A 250 3.23 1.72 -13.02
N ALA A 251 3.89 0.87 -13.80
CA ALA A 251 5.24 1.13 -14.29
C ALA A 251 5.29 2.35 -15.22
N ARG A 252 4.34 2.47 -16.17
CA ARG A 252 4.23 3.65 -17.05
C ARG A 252 4.00 4.93 -16.25
N PHE A 253 3.09 4.89 -15.28
CA PHE A 253 2.87 6.01 -14.36
C PHE A 253 4.14 6.37 -13.58
N THR A 254 4.82 5.38 -12.99
CA THR A 254 6.01 5.59 -12.17
C THR A 254 7.13 6.21 -13.01
N MET A 255 7.36 5.73 -14.23
CA MET A 255 8.35 6.33 -15.14
C MET A 255 8.06 7.81 -15.44
N ALA A 256 6.80 8.15 -15.73
CA ALA A 256 6.39 9.53 -15.98
C ALA A 256 6.54 10.41 -14.73
N ALA A 257 6.10 9.92 -13.57
CA ALA A 257 6.20 10.63 -12.31
C ALA A 257 7.66 10.84 -11.89
N GLU A 258 8.50 9.81 -11.96
CA GLU A 258 9.92 9.90 -11.63
C GLU A 258 10.67 10.88 -12.52
N HIS A 259 10.32 10.98 -13.80
CA HIS A 259 10.92 11.96 -14.71
C HIS A 259 10.76 13.38 -14.17
N VAL A 260 9.54 13.75 -13.79
CA VAL A 260 9.22 15.07 -13.22
C VAL A 260 9.78 15.22 -11.81
N ILE A 261 9.72 14.17 -11.00
CA ILE A 261 10.27 14.19 -9.65
C ILE A 261 11.78 14.37 -9.70
N ARG A 262 12.52 13.82 -10.66
CA ARG A 262 13.98 13.99 -10.75
C ARG A 262 14.39 15.29 -11.43
N ALA A 263 13.47 15.97 -12.13
CA ALA A 263 13.77 17.22 -12.81
C ALA A 263 14.26 18.29 -11.82
N THR A 264 15.40 18.90 -12.12
CA THR A 264 15.94 20.02 -11.34
C THR A 264 15.13 21.29 -11.58
N ALA A 265 15.18 22.25 -10.64
CA ALA A 265 14.48 23.53 -10.75
C ALA A 265 14.73 24.32 -12.06
N TRP A 266 15.79 24.01 -12.81
CA TRP A 266 16.19 24.66 -14.05
C TRP A 266 15.53 24.07 -15.32
N SER A 267 14.64 23.09 -15.20
CA SER A 267 13.90 22.54 -16.36
C SER A 267 13.01 23.61 -16.99
N ILE A 268 13.04 23.71 -18.33
CA ILE A 268 12.31 24.71 -19.11
C ILE A 268 10.79 24.55 -18.85
N PRO A 269 10.05 25.61 -18.45
CA PRO A 269 8.62 25.52 -18.14
C PRO A 269 7.74 24.89 -19.24
N THR A 270 8.17 24.99 -20.50
CA THR A 270 7.46 24.42 -21.65
C THR A 270 7.47 22.89 -21.67
N SER A 271 8.55 22.23 -21.23
CA SER A 271 8.58 20.76 -21.15
C SER A 271 7.68 20.24 -20.03
N LEU A 272 7.63 20.97 -18.90
CA LEU A 272 6.82 20.62 -17.73
C LEU A 272 5.32 20.50 -18.05
N HIS A 273 4.79 21.25 -19.01
CA HIS A 273 3.39 21.11 -19.44
C HIS A 273 3.14 19.77 -20.13
N GLY A 274 4.05 19.38 -21.03
CA GLY A 274 3.99 18.09 -21.71
C GLY A 274 4.17 16.93 -20.72
N ASP A 275 5.16 17.03 -19.85
CA ASP A 275 5.45 16.00 -18.84
C ASP A 275 4.28 15.83 -17.87
N TRP A 276 3.66 16.93 -17.43
CA TRP A 276 2.47 16.87 -16.58
C TRP A 276 1.26 16.24 -17.28
N ALA A 277 1.05 16.53 -18.57
CA ALA A 277 -0.01 15.89 -19.35
C ALA A 277 0.20 14.37 -19.47
N VAL A 278 1.45 13.92 -19.66
CA VAL A 278 1.82 12.50 -19.67
C VAL A 278 1.54 11.85 -18.31
N ILE A 279 1.89 12.51 -17.20
CA ILE A 279 1.57 12.03 -15.85
C ILE A 279 0.07 11.89 -15.66
N LEU A 280 -0.72 12.90 -16.03
CA LEU A 280 -2.17 12.87 -15.88
C LEU A 280 -2.78 11.71 -16.69
N HIS A 281 -2.35 11.53 -17.94
CA HIS A 281 -2.84 10.43 -18.76
C HIS A 281 -2.50 9.07 -18.14
N ALA A 282 -1.24 8.86 -17.74
CA ALA A 282 -0.81 7.62 -17.11
C ALA A 282 -1.50 7.36 -15.76
N ALA A 283 -1.75 8.40 -14.97
CA ALA A 283 -2.49 8.33 -13.71
C ALA A 283 -3.94 7.88 -13.92
N LEU A 284 -4.65 8.46 -14.89
CA LEU A 284 -6.02 8.06 -15.21
C LEU A 284 -6.09 6.63 -15.75
N SER A 285 -5.16 6.24 -16.63
CA SER A 285 -5.07 4.86 -17.11
C SER A 285 -4.83 3.85 -15.98
N LEU A 286 -3.96 4.20 -15.02
CA LEU A 286 -3.72 3.36 -13.84
C LEU A 286 -4.97 3.23 -12.96
N LEU A 287 -5.67 4.33 -12.67
CA LEU A 287 -6.90 4.29 -11.88
C LEU A 287 -7.98 3.45 -12.58
N GLN A 288 -8.09 3.58 -13.90
CA GLN A 288 -9.03 2.78 -14.70
C GLN A 288 -8.71 1.28 -14.63
N GLU A 289 -7.43 0.92 -14.71
CA GLU A 289 -7.00 -0.48 -14.61
C GLU A 289 -7.20 -1.02 -13.20
N ALA A 290 -6.94 -0.22 -12.16
CA ALA A 290 -7.18 -0.61 -10.77
C ALA A 290 -8.67 -0.89 -10.50
N GLU A 291 -9.56 -0.01 -10.99
CA GLU A 291 -11.01 -0.19 -10.96
C GLU A 291 -11.42 -1.45 -11.74
N HIS A 292 -10.81 -1.68 -12.90
CA HIS A 292 -11.09 -2.85 -13.71
C HIS A 292 -10.72 -4.15 -12.97
N GLN A 293 -9.51 -4.21 -12.42
CA GLN A 293 -9.02 -5.37 -11.67
C GLN A 293 -9.86 -5.63 -10.43
N LEU A 294 -10.18 -4.59 -9.65
CA LEU A 294 -11.06 -4.74 -8.48
C LEU A 294 -12.45 -5.23 -8.87
N GLY A 295 -13.05 -4.65 -9.92
CA GLY A 295 -14.36 -5.08 -10.39
C GLY A 295 -14.38 -6.53 -10.85
N THR A 296 -13.32 -6.98 -11.54
CA THR A 296 -13.20 -8.37 -12.00
C THR A 296 -12.95 -9.32 -10.82
N LEU A 297 -12.10 -8.92 -9.88
CA LEU A 297 -11.79 -9.69 -8.68
C LEU A 297 -13.01 -9.92 -7.78
N LEU A 298 -13.83 -8.90 -7.64
CA LEU A 298 -15.05 -8.94 -6.82
C LEU A 298 -16.27 -9.47 -7.59
N ALA A 299 -16.09 -9.86 -8.85
CA ALA A 299 -17.17 -10.28 -9.75
C ALA A 299 -18.34 -9.28 -9.79
N LEU A 300 -18.02 -7.98 -9.84
CA LEU A 300 -19.04 -6.94 -9.90
C LEU A 300 -19.84 -7.03 -11.21
N PRO A 301 -21.16 -6.79 -11.17
CA PRO A 301 -21.99 -6.66 -12.36
C PRO A 301 -21.39 -5.69 -13.39
N ALA A 302 -21.55 -6.00 -14.67
CA ALA A 302 -21.11 -5.12 -15.76
C ALA A 302 -22.03 -3.90 -15.98
N ASP A 303 -23.24 -3.94 -15.41
CA ASP A 303 -24.24 -2.88 -15.47
C ASP A 303 -24.61 -2.44 -14.04
N PRO A 304 -24.45 -1.15 -13.68
CA PRO A 304 -23.98 -0.04 -14.51
C PRO A 304 -22.51 -0.18 -14.95
N PRO A 305 -22.13 0.46 -16.07
CA PRO A 305 -20.75 0.45 -16.53
C PRO A 305 -19.84 1.00 -15.43
N ARG A 306 -18.63 0.43 -15.35
CA ARG A 306 -17.60 0.87 -14.40
C ARG A 306 -17.31 2.35 -14.56
N TYR A 307 -17.03 3.02 -13.45
CA TYR A 307 -16.72 4.44 -13.44
C TYR A 307 -15.50 4.74 -14.31
N THR A 308 -15.57 5.83 -15.08
CA THR A 308 -14.46 6.32 -15.90
C THR A 308 -13.84 7.52 -15.23
N TYR A 309 -12.59 7.37 -14.77
CA TYR A 309 -11.87 8.44 -14.09
C TYR A 309 -11.49 9.56 -15.06
N VAL A 310 -11.68 10.80 -14.62
CA VAL A 310 -11.34 12.01 -15.36
C VAL A 310 -10.40 12.91 -14.54
N ARG A 311 -9.79 13.92 -15.18
CA ARG A 311 -8.89 14.88 -14.52
C ARG A 311 -9.48 15.49 -13.24
N ARG A 312 -10.79 15.79 -13.26
CA ARG A 312 -11.50 16.37 -12.10
C ARG A 312 -11.44 15.47 -10.87
N ASP A 313 -11.35 14.16 -11.04
CA ASP A 313 -11.24 13.21 -9.93
C ASP A 313 -9.85 13.29 -9.29
N LEU A 314 -8.79 13.41 -10.10
CA LEU A 314 -7.45 13.66 -9.59
C LEU A 314 -7.38 14.97 -8.80
N ASP A 315 -7.99 16.05 -9.32
CA ASP A 315 -8.09 17.32 -8.60
C ASP A 315 -8.93 17.19 -7.31
N HIS A 316 -9.96 16.34 -7.31
CA HIS A 316 -10.80 16.09 -6.16
C HIS A 316 -10.03 15.34 -5.05
N PHE A 317 -9.26 14.30 -5.41
CA PHE A 317 -8.52 13.46 -4.47
C PHE A 317 -7.23 14.12 -3.98
N PHE A 318 -6.44 14.69 -4.87
CA PHE A 318 -5.08 15.16 -4.58
C PHE A 318 -4.98 16.69 -4.49
N GLY A 319 -6.04 17.41 -4.81
CA GLY A 319 -6.01 18.86 -4.95
C GLY A 319 -5.56 19.30 -6.35
N LYS A 320 -5.78 20.58 -6.66
CA LYS A 320 -5.53 21.12 -8.00
C LYS A 320 -4.03 21.16 -8.31
N ALA A 321 -3.71 20.96 -9.58
CA ALA A 321 -2.40 21.29 -10.15
C ALA A 321 -2.24 22.82 -10.30
N HIS A 322 -0.99 23.27 -10.51
CA HIS A 322 -0.66 24.69 -10.71
C HIS A 322 -1.50 25.32 -11.84
N PRO A 323 -2.08 26.52 -11.68
CA PRO A 323 -2.94 27.15 -12.68
C PRO A 323 -2.29 27.28 -14.07
N ALA A 324 -0.98 27.52 -14.12
CA ALA A 324 -0.21 27.52 -15.38
C ALA A 324 -0.40 26.21 -16.19
N LEU A 325 -0.55 25.06 -15.53
CA LEU A 325 -0.78 23.74 -16.15
C LEU A 325 -2.25 23.48 -16.52
N GLN A 326 -3.15 24.44 -16.28
CA GLN A 326 -4.58 24.34 -16.61
C GLN A 326 -4.90 24.97 -17.97
N CYS A 327 -4.02 25.81 -18.52
CA CYS A 327 -4.28 26.61 -19.72
C CYS A 327 -4.22 25.87 -21.07
N THR A 328 -3.92 24.57 -21.12
CA THR A 328 -3.72 23.84 -22.40
C THR A 328 -4.89 22.97 -22.86
N THR A 329 -6.02 22.93 -22.15
CA THR A 329 -7.17 22.06 -22.55
C THR A 329 -8.25 22.75 -23.38
N SER A 330 -7.99 23.92 -23.96
CA SER A 330 -8.99 24.65 -24.76
C SER A 330 -9.20 24.11 -26.19
N SER A 331 -8.50 23.05 -26.59
CA SER A 331 -8.59 22.54 -27.97
C SER A 331 -8.00 21.14 -28.09
N LEU A 332 -8.77 20.11 -27.71
CA LEU A 332 -8.72 18.76 -28.29
C LEU A 332 -10.10 18.12 -28.20
#